data_AF-A0A5N9A3X6-F1
#
_entry.id   AF-A0A5N9A3X6-F1
#
_cell.length_a   1.000
_cell.length_b   1.000
_cell.length_c   1.000
_cell.angle_alpha   90.00
_cell.angle_beta   90.00
_cell.angle_gamma   90.00
#
_symmetry.space_group_name_H-M   'P 1'
#
loop_
_entity.id
_entity.type
_entity.pdbx_description
1 polymer ?
#
loop_
_entity_poly.entity_id
_entity_poly.type
_entity_poly.pdbx_seq_one_letter_code
_entity_poly.pdbx_strand_id
1 'polypeptide(L)' 'MAQESRPDDFVSLQDVPEGTKVRMADGVIAEVTANPRDGGWLFIRFVEYPEDPSRVGEDDMVFCTDVLGVV' A
#
# COMPACT_ATOMS: atom_id res chain seq x y z
N MET A 1 -26.69 -5.13 -19.20
CA MET A 1 -26.22 -5.70 -17.92
C MET A 1 -25.33 -4.66 -17.30
N ALA A 2 -25.87 -3.84 -16.40
CA ALA A 2 -25.12 -2.80 -15.72
C ALA A 2 -24.44 -3.47 -14.52
N GLN A 3 -23.12 -3.54 -14.55
CA GLN A 3 -22.34 -4.01 -13.42
C GLN A 3 -22.41 -2.93 -12.35
N GLU A 4 -23.16 -3.20 -11.29
CA GLU A 4 -23.25 -2.35 -10.10
C GLU A 4 -21.85 -2.16 -9.53
N SER A 5 -21.29 -0.96 -9.70
CA SER A 5 -20.08 -0.52 -9.01
C SER A 5 -20.33 -0.57 -7.50
N ARG A 6 -19.81 -1.61 -6.85
CA ARG A 6 -19.74 -1.68 -5.39
C ARG A 6 -18.52 -0.88 -4.93
N PRO A 7 -18.65 0.03 -3.95
CA PRO A 7 -17.53 0.74 -3.36
C PRO A 7 -16.86 -0.09 -2.25
N ASP A 8 -16.67 -1.40 -2.49
CA ASP A 8 -15.59 -2.16 -1.85
C ASP A 8 -14.55 -2.26 -2.94
N ASP A 9 -13.84 -1.15 -3.16
CA ASP A 9 -12.72 -1.08 -4.09
C ASP A 9 -11.63 -1.95 -3.47
N PHE A 10 -11.74 -3.26 -3.67
CA PHE A 10 -10.63 -4.20 -3.55
C PHE A 10 -9.61 -3.73 -4.57
N VAL A 11 -8.82 -2.73 -4.19
CA VAL A 11 -7.75 -2.24 -5.03
C VAL A 11 -6.87 -3.45 -5.25
N SER A 12 -6.73 -3.84 -6.51
CA SER A 12 -5.83 -4.91 -6.85
C SER A 12 -4.45 -4.38 -6.53
N LEU A 13 -3.88 -4.80 -5.41
CA LEU A 13 -2.53 -4.40 -4.98
C LEU A 13 -1.48 -4.73 -6.06
N GLN A 14 -1.80 -5.65 -6.97
CA GLN A 14 -1.03 -5.95 -8.19
C GLN A 14 -1.02 -4.84 -9.25
N ASP A 15 -2.03 -3.97 -9.28
CA ASP A 15 -2.16 -2.86 -10.24
C ASP A 15 -1.83 -1.50 -9.60
N VAL A 16 -1.43 -1.49 -8.32
CA VAL A 16 -1.03 -0.26 -7.65
C VAL A 16 0.25 0.29 -8.30
N PRO A 17 0.21 1.52 -8.86
CA PRO A 17 1.38 2.12 -9.46
C PRO A 17 2.39 2.59 -8.40
N GLU A 18 3.63 2.72 -8.83
CA GLU A 18 4.66 3.42 -8.05
C GLU A 18 4.26 4.89 -7.80
N GLY A 19 4.56 5.40 -6.62
CA GLY A 19 4.12 6.69 -6.10
C GLY A 19 2.76 6.67 -5.40
N THR A 20 2.02 5.55 -5.42
CA THR A 20 0.75 5.45 -4.68
C THR A 20 0.99 5.30 -3.20
N LYS A 21 0.19 6.01 -2.38
CA LYS A 21 0.24 5.88 -0.93
C LYS A 21 -0.68 4.75 -0.48
N VAL A 22 -0.15 3.89 0.37
CA VAL A 22 -0.86 2.80 1.01
C VAL A 22 -0.89 3.04 2.52
N ARG A 23 -2.01 2.70 3.14
CA ARG A 23 -2.19 2.72 4.58
C ARG A 23 -2.15 1.30 5.11
N MET A 24 -1.34 1.07 6.13
CA MET A 24 -1.21 -0.21 6.81
C MET A 24 -2.07 -0.27 8.07
N ALA A 25 -2.18 -1.47 8.64
CA ALA A 25 -2.99 -1.75 9.83
C ALA A 25 -2.64 -0.86 11.03
N ASP A 26 -1.37 -0.53 11.21
CA ASP A 26 -0.87 0.30 12.31
C ASP A 26 -1.05 1.82 12.10
N GLY A 27 -1.79 2.22 11.06
CA GLY A 27 -1.93 3.63 10.69
C GLY A 27 -0.66 4.20 10.05
N VAL A 28 0.34 3.36 9.79
CA VAL A 28 1.53 3.69 9.00
C VAL A 28 1.09 4.01 7.57
N ILE A 29 1.61 5.12 7.04
CA ILE A 29 1.44 5.48 5.63
C ILE A 29 2.77 5.28 4.94
N ALA A 30 2.74 4.56 3.83
CA ALA A 30 3.91 4.37 3.00
C ALA A 30 3.58 4.58 1.52
N GLU A 31 4.57 4.95 0.75
CA GLU A 31 4.46 5.19 -0.68
C GLU A 31 5.06 4.00 -1.45
N VAL A 32 4.31 3.40 -2.36
CA VAL A 32 4.78 2.29 -3.18
C VAL A 32 5.92 2.78 -4.06
N THR A 33 7.13 2.28 -3.84
CA THR A 33 8.29 2.61 -4.68
C THR A 33 8.42 1.65 -5.86
N ALA A 34 8.01 0.40 -5.69
CA ALA A 34 7.97 -0.58 -6.75
C ALA A 34 6.94 -1.68 -6.48
N ASN A 35 6.31 -2.16 -7.54
CA ASN A 35 5.34 -3.24 -7.47
C ASN A 35 5.76 -4.39 -8.41
N PRO A 36 6.20 -5.54 -7.89
CA PRO A 36 6.51 -6.71 -8.71
C PRO A 36 5.26 -7.35 -9.33
N ARG A 37 4.06 -6.94 -8.91
CA ARG A 37 2.75 -7.44 -9.36
C ARG A 37 2.54 -8.94 -9.14
N ASP A 38 3.35 -9.53 -8.28
CA ASP A 38 3.25 -10.93 -7.86
C ASP A 38 2.00 -11.16 -6.99
N GLY A 39 1.48 -10.11 -6.36
CA GLY A 39 0.32 -10.17 -5.46
C GLY A 39 0.66 -10.56 -4.03
N GLY A 40 1.91 -10.96 -3.76
CA GLY A 40 2.41 -11.18 -2.40
C GLY A 40 2.99 -9.92 -1.76
N TRP A 41 3.90 -9.25 -2.47
CA TRP A 41 4.79 -8.23 -1.88
C TRP A 41 4.75 -6.91 -2.64
N LEU A 42 4.91 -5.81 -1.90
CA LEU A 42 5.04 -4.45 -2.41
C LEU A 42 6.27 -3.79 -1.78
N PHE A 43 7.07 -3.11 -2.61
CA PHE A 43 8.11 -2.22 -2.10
C PHE A 43 7.47 -0.89 -1.80
N ILE A 44 7.61 -0.46 -0.56
CA ILE A 44 7.05 0.77 -0.05
C ILE A 44 8.16 1.59 0.58
N ARG A 45 7.95 2.89 0.71
CA ARG A 45 8.80 3.81 1.43
C ARG A 45 7.96 4.47 2.50
N PHE A 46 8.38 4.35 3.75
CA PHE A 46 7.61 4.93 4.84
C PHE A 46 7.53 6.45 4.69
N VAL A 47 6.32 6.98 4.69
CA VAL A 47 6.04 8.42 4.65
C VAL A 47 5.62 8.90 6.04
N GLU A 48 4.85 8.08 6.75
CA GLU A 48 4.39 8.36 8.10
C GLU A 48 4.46 7.08 8.93
N TYR A 49 5.30 7.08 9.96
CA TYR A 49 5.40 6.00 10.92
C TYR A 49 5.29 6.61 12.32
N PRO A 50 4.10 6.62 12.94
CA PRO A 50 3.89 7.29 14.22
C PRO A 50 4.61 6.60 15.39
N GLU A 51 4.75 5.28 15.35
CA GLU A 51 5.47 4.54 16.40
C GLU A 51 7.00 4.68 16.28
N ASP A 52 7.51 4.78 15.05
CA ASP A 52 8.95 4.80 14.74
C ASP A 52 9.28 5.83 13.64
N PRO A 53 9.28 7.14 13.97
CA PRO A 53 9.49 8.21 12.99
C PRO A 53 10.87 8.19 12.34
N SER A 54 11.84 7.49 12.94
CA SER A 54 13.17 7.28 12.35
C SER A 54 13.13 6.45 11.06
N ARG A 55 12.09 5.65 10.84
CA ARG A 55 11.93 4.84 9.63
C ARG A 55 11.30 5.63 8.48
N VAL A 56 10.74 6.81 8.75
CA VAL A 56 10.20 7.69 7.70
C VAL A 56 11.31 8.06 6.71
N GLY A 57 11.10 7.73 5.45
CA GLY A 57 12.04 7.94 4.36
C GLY A 57 12.88 6.72 3.99
N GLU A 58 12.82 5.62 4.74
CA GLU A 58 13.41 4.33 4.37
C GLU A 58 12.47 3.51 3.49
N ASP A 59 13.07 2.73 2.57
CA ASP A 59 12.38 1.68 1.83
C ASP A 59 12.24 0.40 2.67
N ASP A 60 11.10 -0.26 2.52
CA ASP A 60 10.77 -1.50 3.20
C ASP A 60 9.86 -2.34 2.29
N MET A 61 9.70 -3.61 2.64
CA MET A 61 8.98 -4.57 1.81
C MET A 61 7.87 -5.17 2.62
N VAL A 62 6.63 -4.87 2.22
CA VAL A 62 5.44 -5.28 2.97
C VAL A 62 4.60 -6.25 2.18
N PHE A 63 3.87 -7.09 2.91
CA PHE A 63 2.89 -7.96 2.31
C PHE A 63 1.63 -7.20 1.92
N CYS A 64 1.07 -7.56 0.78
CA CYS A 64 -0.23 -7.08 0.33
C CYS A 64 -1.34 -7.28 1.38
N THR A 65 -1.23 -8.31 2.21
CA THR A 65 -2.21 -8.60 3.27
C THR A 65 -2.18 -7.62 4.44
N ASP A 66 -1.08 -6.87 4.61
CA ASP A 66 -0.91 -5.88 5.68
C ASP A 66 -1.43 -4.50 5.27
N VAL A 67 -1.56 -4.28 3.95
CA VAL A 67 -2.12 -3.05 3.37
C VAL A 67 -3.64 -3.07 3.55
N LEU A 68 -4.16 -2.12 4.35
CA LEU A 68 -5.60 -1.95 4.53
C LEU A 68 -6.26 -1.27 3.33
N GLY A 69 -5.51 -0.48 2.57
CA GLY A 69 -6.01 0.20 1.38
C GLY A 69 -5.04 1.26 0.86
N VAL A 70 -5.37 1.80 -0.31
CA VAL A 70 -4.70 2.99 -0.87
C VAL A 70 -5.35 4.27 -0.35
N VAL A 71 -4.56 5.35 -0.28
CA VAL A 71 -4.97 6.68 0.20
C VAL A 71 -4.88 7.70 -0.93
#